data_AF-A0A846ZDA1-F1
#
_entry.id   AF-A0A846ZDA1-F1
#
_cell.length_a   1.000
_cell.length_b   1.000
_cell.length_c   1.000
_cell.angle_alpha   90.00
_cell.angle_beta   90.00
_cell.angle_gamma   90.00
#
_symmetry.space_group_name_H-M   'P 1'
#
loop_
_entity.id
_entity.type
_entity.pdbx_description
1 polymer ?
#
loop_
_entity_poly.entity_id
_entity_poly.type
_entity_poly.pdbx_seq_one_letter_code
_entity_poly.pdbx_strand_id
1 'polypeptide(L)'
;MGAARRGVPAAGGRHGRDGLGRRGRAAGPRRRAGLVRLSQLARAGRLGPGAADRRACGSGGFRPGARHRPVLTTIFIFVHNRRVPRLHDSLRALPAAALALAGLAAALTGCAGADAGVPPGKTAVVASFYPMAWLAERVGGDDVFVRTLTRPGTEPHDLELTARQVADIEDAGFAVYVRGVQPAVDDAVGRHAKGRSLDAASVVGTLPPPGETDDAEAHDGVRHREASYDPHIWLDPHRMAVVATALGERLAAADPGHASGHRRRAEATAAELAGLDRAFRDGLKTCARREIITAHAAFGYLADRYGLRQIPVSGVDPSGGPSPKRLAELTRLVSATGATTVFTETLASPKTAEALAREAGVRTAVLDPVEGVAEGSSDDYMTIMQRNLRTLRPALECS
;
A
#
# COMPACT_ATOMS: atom_id res chain seq x y z
N MET A 1 -38.87 -4.36 -50.50
CA MET A 1 -40.26 -4.29 -50.00
C MET A 1 -40.88 -5.69 -50.07
N GLY A 2 -41.74 -6.06 -49.12
CA GLY A 2 -42.41 -7.38 -49.09
C GLY A 2 -41.95 -8.29 -47.93
N ALA A 3 -42.37 -7.97 -46.71
CA ALA A 3 -42.10 -8.79 -45.52
C ALA A 3 -43.31 -9.68 -45.18
N ALA A 4 -43.09 -10.96 -44.91
CA ALA A 4 -44.13 -11.91 -44.56
C ALA A 4 -44.53 -11.84 -43.07
N ARG A 5 -45.81 -12.05 -42.77
CA ARG A 5 -46.34 -12.31 -41.41
C ARG A 5 -47.39 -13.42 -41.43
N ARG A 6 -47.06 -14.54 -40.80
CA ARG A 6 -47.94 -15.59 -40.24
C ARG A 6 -47.13 -16.26 -39.12
N GLY A 7 -47.67 -16.74 -38.00
CA GLY A 7 -49.03 -16.69 -37.47
C GLY A 7 -49.05 -17.50 -36.16
N VAL A 8 -49.82 -17.08 -35.16
CA VAL A 8 -49.98 -17.80 -33.88
C VAL A 8 -51.31 -18.56 -33.90
N PRO A 9 -51.38 -19.75 -33.27
CA PRO A 9 -52.51 -20.02 -32.39
C PRO A 9 -52.08 -20.65 -31.05
N ALA A 10 -52.93 -20.48 -30.03
CA ALA A 10 -52.77 -21.06 -28.70
C ALA A 10 -54.07 -21.73 -28.22
N ALA A 11 -53.94 -22.91 -27.61
CA ALA A 11 -54.85 -23.63 -26.70
C ALA A 11 -54.10 -24.93 -26.31
N GLY A 12 -54.04 -25.48 -25.08
CA GLY A 12 -55.09 -25.66 -24.06
C GLY A 12 -55.67 -27.08 -24.18
N GLY A 13 -55.68 -27.98 -23.18
CA GLY A 13 -55.07 -27.99 -21.84
C GLY A 13 -55.60 -29.15 -20.95
N ARG A 14 -55.13 -29.23 -19.69
CA ARG A 14 -55.70 -29.92 -18.50
C ARG A 14 -55.63 -31.46 -18.28
N HIS A 15 -55.56 -31.79 -16.97
CA HIS A 15 -55.80 -33.06 -16.24
C HIS A 15 -54.74 -34.18 -16.38
N GLY A 16 -54.40 -34.95 -15.33
CA GLY A 16 -54.73 -34.93 -13.88
C GLY A 16 -53.74 -35.86 -13.12
N ARG A 17 -53.19 -35.49 -11.96
CA ARG A 17 -53.67 -35.69 -10.56
C ARG A 17 -53.22 -37.02 -9.90
N ASP A 18 -52.97 -36.93 -8.59
CA ASP A 18 -52.74 -37.98 -7.58
C ASP A 18 -51.38 -38.74 -7.62
N GLY A 19 -50.72 -39.09 -6.52
CA GLY A 19 -50.95 -38.70 -5.11
C GLY A 19 -50.13 -39.51 -4.07
N LEU A 20 -49.68 -38.82 -2.99
CA LEU A 20 -49.32 -39.33 -1.64
C LEU A 20 -48.06 -40.22 -1.43
N GLY A 21 -47.24 -39.84 -0.42
CA GLY A 21 -46.13 -40.67 0.09
C GLY A 21 -45.29 -40.02 1.22
N ARG A 22 -45.78 -40.04 2.48
CA ARG A 22 -45.09 -39.46 3.66
C ARG A 22 -43.83 -40.25 4.11
N ARG A 23 -42.77 -39.54 4.52
CA ARG A 23 -41.78 -39.79 5.62
C ARG A 23 -40.72 -38.66 5.55
N GLY A 24 -40.10 -38.14 6.60
CA GLY A 24 -40.26 -38.25 8.06
C GLY A 24 -39.46 -37.12 8.75
N ARG A 25 -39.77 -36.75 10.01
CA ARG A 25 -39.07 -35.68 10.74
C ARG A 25 -37.80 -36.20 11.45
N ALA A 26 -36.72 -35.42 11.42
CA ALA A 26 -35.66 -35.41 12.44
C ALA A 26 -35.31 -33.92 12.71
N ALA A 27 -35.48 -33.33 13.89
CA ALA A 27 -34.92 -33.67 15.20
C ALA A 27 -33.40 -33.39 15.27
N GLY A 28 -33.05 -32.13 15.56
CA GLY A 28 -31.67 -31.74 15.88
C GLY A 28 -31.36 -31.88 17.39
N PRO A 29 -30.08 -31.95 17.80
CA PRO A 29 -29.70 -32.04 19.20
C PRO A 29 -29.47 -30.66 19.83
N ARG A 30 -30.07 -30.42 21.00
CA ARG A 30 -29.72 -29.30 21.89
C ARG A 30 -28.70 -29.77 22.94
N ARG A 31 -27.60 -29.01 23.05
CA ARG A 31 -26.82 -28.69 24.26
C ARG A 31 -26.33 -29.83 25.18
N ARG A 32 -25.03 -29.82 25.45
CA ARG A 32 -24.53 -29.87 26.84
C ARG A 32 -23.72 -28.62 27.14
N ALA A 33 -24.05 -27.94 28.23
CA ALA A 33 -23.24 -26.87 28.79
C ALA A 33 -22.31 -27.48 29.84
N GLY A 34 -21.01 -27.23 29.73
CA GLY A 34 -20.05 -27.52 30.79
C GLY A 34 -19.93 -26.32 31.72
N LEU A 35 -20.29 -26.47 32.99
CA LEU A 35 -20.02 -25.44 34.01
C LEU A 35 -18.51 -25.35 34.27
N VAL A 36 -17.92 -24.18 34.05
CA VAL A 36 -16.64 -23.84 34.66
C VAL A 36 -16.91 -23.44 36.11
N ARG A 37 -16.50 -24.28 37.07
CA ARG A 37 -16.47 -23.89 38.48
C ARG A 37 -15.27 -22.99 38.73
N LEU A 38 -15.49 -21.75 39.15
CA LEU A 38 -14.50 -21.05 39.97
C LEU A 38 -14.43 -21.76 41.33
N SER A 39 -13.23 -22.19 41.72
CA SER A 39 -12.89 -22.44 43.11
C SER A 39 -11.51 -21.89 43.39
N GLN A 40 -11.45 -20.93 44.31
CA GLN A 40 -10.22 -20.39 44.87
C GLN A 40 -9.38 -21.51 45.49
N LEU A 41 -8.05 -21.38 45.46
CA LEU A 41 -7.20 -21.83 46.55
C LEU A 41 -5.86 -21.11 46.51
N ALA A 42 -5.71 -20.12 47.38
CA ALA A 42 -4.39 -19.60 47.72
C ALA A 42 -3.71 -20.57 48.68
N ARG A 43 -2.43 -20.90 48.44
CA ARG A 43 -1.50 -21.24 49.53
C ARG A 43 -0.05 -21.02 49.13
N ALA A 44 0.69 -20.39 50.03
CA ALA A 44 2.11 -20.14 49.89
C ALA A 44 2.94 -21.39 50.18
N GLY A 45 4.12 -21.48 49.58
CA GLY A 45 5.14 -22.48 49.88
C GLY A 45 6.54 -21.94 49.61
N ARG A 46 7.21 -21.43 50.65
CA ARG A 46 8.65 -21.16 50.61
C ARG A 46 9.40 -22.46 50.87
N LEU A 47 10.38 -22.81 50.04
CA LEU A 47 11.55 -23.59 50.47
C LEU A 47 12.81 -23.05 49.79
N GLY A 48 13.91 -23.13 50.53
CA GLY A 48 15.22 -22.56 50.21
C GLY A 48 16.20 -23.53 49.54
N PRO A 49 17.52 -23.24 49.60
CA PRO A 49 18.40 -23.48 48.43
C PRO A 49 19.44 -24.61 48.59
N GLY A 50 19.94 -25.07 47.45
CA GLY A 50 21.28 -25.66 47.27
C GLY A 50 21.87 -25.12 45.96
N ALA A 51 23.12 -24.65 45.82
CA ALA A 51 24.45 -25.07 46.33
C ALA A 51 25.22 -25.97 45.34
N ALA A 52 26.55 -25.77 45.29
CA ALA A 52 27.57 -26.46 44.48
C ALA A 52 27.58 -26.17 42.95
N ASP A 53 28.73 -26.08 42.25
CA ASP A 53 30.12 -25.81 42.68
C ASP A 53 30.93 -25.11 41.55
N ARG A 54 32.19 -24.77 41.83
CA ARG A 54 33.11 -23.83 41.17
C ARG A 54 34.07 -24.48 40.14
N ARG A 55 34.86 -23.59 39.50
CA ARG A 55 36.24 -23.69 38.93
C ARG A 55 36.27 -23.49 37.40
N ALA A 56 37.25 -22.85 36.75
CA ALA A 56 38.47 -22.09 37.13
C ALA A 56 39.03 -21.40 35.85
N CYS A 57 39.95 -20.42 35.81
CA CYS A 57 40.57 -19.46 36.76
C CYS A 57 41.37 -18.40 35.93
N GLY A 58 41.86 -17.30 36.56
CA GLY A 58 42.86 -16.38 35.96
C GLY A 58 42.49 -14.89 36.07
N SER A 59 42.73 -14.20 37.19
CA SER A 59 44.01 -13.60 37.64
C SER A 59 44.41 -12.30 36.93
N GLY A 60 44.17 -11.17 37.59
CA GLY A 60 44.66 -9.83 37.19
C GLY A 60 44.20 -8.78 38.21
N GLY A 61 45.12 -8.26 39.03
CA GLY A 61 44.77 -7.44 40.20
C GLY A 61 44.46 -5.97 39.89
N PHE A 62 43.49 -5.39 40.60
CA PHE A 62 43.13 -3.97 40.52
C PHE A 62 43.42 -3.28 41.87
N ARG A 63 44.19 -2.18 41.86
CA ARG A 63 44.36 -1.30 43.04
C ARG A 63 43.47 -0.06 42.89
N PRO A 64 42.77 0.41 43.94
CA PRO A 64 41.83 1.51 43.83
C PRO A 64 42.53 2.88 43.93
N GLY A 65 42.07 3.87 43.17
CA GLY A 65 42.47 5.26 43.41
C GLY A 65 42.31 6.26 42.26
N ALA A 66 41.10 6.76 42.03
CA ALA A 66 40.88 8.10 41.47
C ALA A 66 39.47 8.60 41.85
N ARG A 67 39.38 9.79 42.45
CA ARG A 67 38.10 10.42 42.80
C ARG A 67 37.61 11.27 41.62
N HIS A 68 36.39 11.05 41.14
CA HIS A 68 35.75 11.96 40.20
C HIS A 68 35.51 13.33 40.86
N ARG A 69 35.88 14.41 40.17
CA ARG A 69 35.45 15.78 40.47
C ARG A 69 34.61 16.29 39.30
N PRO A 70 33.46 16.96 39.54
CA PRO A 70 32.65 17.54 38.48
C PRO A 70 33.34 18.78 37.89
N VAL A 71 33.23 18.95 36.57
CA VAL A 71 33.69 20.15 35.88
C VAL A 71 32.55 21.17 35.82
N LEU A 72 32.64 22.23 36.63
CA LEU A 72 31.84 23.44 36.43
C LEU A 72 32.50 24.30 35.36
N THR A 73 31.81 24.55 34.25
CA THR A 73 32.26 25.49 33.22
C THR A 73 31.85 26.91 33.59
N THR A 74 32.71 27.64 34.28
CA THR A 74 32.53 29.07 34.57
C THR A 74 32.82 29.92 33.33
N ILE A 75 31.83 30.65 32.84
CA ILE A 75 32.00 31.60 31.73
C ILE A 75 32.54 32.92 32.30
N PHE A 76 33.73 33.35 31.86
CA PHE A 76 34.28 34.67 32.17
C PHE A 76 33.75 35.73 31.18
N ILE A 77 33.04 36.72 31.68
CA ILE A 77 32.65 37.91 30.91
C ILE A 77 33.78 38.94 30.97
N PHE A 78 34.55 39.06 29.88
CA PHE A 78 35.59 40.09 29.75
C PHE A 78 34.99 41.44 29.30
N VAL A 79 34.70 42.32 30.26
CA VAL A 79 34.34 43.72 29.96
C VAL A 79 35.58 44.51 29.54
N HIS A 80 35.81 44.62 28.23
CA HIS A 80 36.87 45.47 27.68
C HIS A 80 36.41 46.91 27.52
N ASN A 81 36.74 47.75 28.49
CA ASN A 81 36.58 49.20 28.41
C ASN A 81 37.61 49.80 27.43
N ARG A 82 37.21 50.04 26.16
CA ARG A 82 38.09 50.64 25.15
C ARG A 82 37.80 52.13 24.95
N ARG A 83 38.87 52.92 25.04
CA ARG A 83 38.91 54.38 24.88
C ARG A 83 38.48 54.79 23.48
N VAL A 84 37.75 55.91 23.40
CA VAL A 84 37.25 56.50 22.14
C VAL A 84 38.40 57.16 21.37
N PRO A 85 38.68 56.77 20.11
CA PRO A 85 39.52 57.55 19.20
C PRO A 85 38.76 58.77 18.67
N ARG A 86 39.43 59.91 18.53
CA ARG A 86 38.85 61.12 17.94
C ARG A 86 38.62 60.94 16.44
N LEU A 87 37.55 61.53 15.92
CA LEU A 87 37.34 61.64 14.47
C LEU A 87 38.50 62.42 13.85
N HIS A 88 39.03 61.91 12.74
CA HIS A 88 39.11 62.64 11.47
C HIS A 88 39.35 61.64 10.32
N ASP A 89 38.87 62.03 9.14
CA ASP A 89 39.07 61.43 7.81
C ASP A 89 38.34 60.11 7.44
N SER A 90 38.06 60.00 6.14
CA SER A 90 37.43 58.88 5.40
C SER A 90 35.89 58.88 5.30
N LEU A 91 35.39 59.75 4.40
CA LEU A 91 34.17 59.51 3.63
C LEU A 91 34.22 58.15 2.89
N ARG A 92 33.03 57.58 2.60
CA ARG A 92 32.75 56.43 1.71
C ARG A 92 32.97 55.00 2.28
N ALA A 93 32.08 54.55 3.16
CA ALA A 93 31.89 53.11 3.45
C ALA A 93 30.44 52.75 3.88
N LEU A 94 29.42 53.19 3.12
CA LEU A 94 28.02 52.79 3.32
C LEU A 94 27.44 52.15 2.05
N PRO A 95 27.79 50.89 1.78
CA PRO A 95 26.72 49.94 1.40
C PRO A 95 26.86 48.52 2.00
N ALA A 96 27.98 48.18 2.65
CA ALA A 96 28.30 46.79 3.01
C ALA A 96 27.43 46.19 4.14
N ALA A 97 26.97 47.01 5.10
CA ALA A 97 26.21 46.53 6.26
C ALA A 97 24.77 46.08 5.92
N ALA A 98 24.16 46.64 4.87
CA ALA A 98 22.80 46.27 4.46
C ALA A 98 22.75 44.91 3.73
N LEU A 99 23.80 44.56 3.00
CA LEU A 99 23.91 43.28 2.29
C LEU A 99 24.10 42.09 3.23
N ALA A 100 24.74 42.28 4.39
CA ALA A 100 24.94 41.22 5.37
C ALA A 100 23.64 40.77 6.06
N LEU A 101 22.70 41.69 6.33
CA LEU A 101 21.38 41.33 6.88
C LEU A 101 20.47 40.66 5.84
N ALA A 102 20.55 41.08 4.57
CA ALA A 102 19.79 40.44 3.48
C ALA A 102 20.23 38.99 3.24
N GLY A 103 21.53 38.70 3.33
CA GLY A 103 22.06 37.34 3.17
C GLY A 103 21.60 36.35 4.24
N LEU A 104 21.43 36.80 5.50
CA LEU A 104 20.98 35.93 6.59
C LEU A 104 19.48 35.64 6.54
N ALA A 105 18.66 36.56 6.01
CA ALA A 105 17.23 36.32 5.77
C ALA A 105 16.99 35.27 4.67
N ALA A 106 17.86 35.21 3.65
CA ALA A 106 17.79 34.21 2.58
C ALA A 106 18.23 32.79 3.01
N ALA A 107 18.87 32.63 4.17
CA ALA A 107 19.30 31.33 4.68
C ALA A 107 18.23 30.57 5.49
N LEU A 108 17.12 31.24 5.84
CA LEU A 108 16.04 30.67 6.66
C LEU A 108 14.89 30.02 5.86
N THR A 109 14.81 30.27 4.56
CA THR A 109 13.81 29.65 3.65
C THR A 109 14.19 28.24 3.18
N GLY A 110 15.38 27.73 3.54
CA GLY A 110 15.88 26.41 3.11
C GLY A 110 15.31 25.19 3.84
N CYS A 111 14.56 25.37 4.93
CA CYS A 111 14.07 24.27 5.78
C CYS A 111 12.54 24.14 5.80
N ALA A 112 11.88 24.30 4.65
CA ALA A 112 10.43 24.18 4.49
C ALA A 112 10.01 22.87 3.76
N GLY A 113 10.62 21.74 4.13
CA GLY A 113 10.44 20.45 3.43
C GLY A 113 9.42 19.46 4.04
N ALA A 114 8.97 19.67 5.28
CA ALA A 114 8.13 18.69 6.00
C ALA A 114 6.93 19.28 6.77
N ASP A 115 6.84 20.60 6.89
CA ASP A 115 5.86 21.32 7.72
C ASP A 115 4.98 22.30 6.93
N ALA A 116 4.78 22.03 5.64
CA ALA A 116 3.78 22.74 4.85
C ALA A 116 2.36 22.42 5.39
N GLY A 117 1.80 23.37 6.15
CA GLY A 117 0.40 23.36 6.53
C GLY A 117 -0.52 23.44 5.31
N VAL A 118 -1.77 23.02 5.48
CA VAL A 118 -2.79 23.05 4.42
C VAL A 118 -2.95 24.49 3.90
N PRO A 119 -2.75 24.75 2.59
CA PRO A 119 -2.89 26.10 2.05
C PRO A 119 -4.32 26.64 2.25
N PRO A 120 -4.49 27.95 2.52
CA PRO A 120 -5.82 28.54 2.70
C PRO A 120 -6.75 28.26 1.52
N GLY A 121 -7.98 27.84 1.81
CA GLY A 121 -8.99 27.53 0.81
C GLY A 121 -8.90 26.15 0.15
N LYS A 122 -7.91 25.31 0.51
CA LYS A 122 -7.81 23.93 0.01
C LYS A 122 -8.32 22.91 1.02
N THR A 123 -9.01 21.87 0.53
CA THR A 123 -9.41 20.73 1.35
C THR A 123 -8.21 19.78 1.55
N ALA A 124 -7.89 19.45 2.80
CA ALA A 124 -6.82 18.50 3.13
C ALA A 124 -7.27 17.06 2.84
N VAL A 125 -6.52 16.35 2.01
CA VAL A 125 -6.78 14.94 1.67
C VAL A 125 -5.56 14.10 2.05
N VAL A 126 -5.74 13.11 2.92
CA VAL A 126 -4.71 12.10 3.17
C VAL A 126 -4.92 10.92 2.23
N ALA A 127 -3.86 10.52 1.53
CA ALA A 127 -3.85 9.33 0.69
C ALA A 127 -2.86 8.31 1.27
N SER A 128 -3.20 7.02 1.29
CA SER A 128 -2.37 6.06 2.02
C SER A 128 -1.07 5.69 1.29
N PHE A 129 -1.14 5.48 -0.03
CA PHE A 129 0.02 5.17 -0.89
C PHE A 129 -0.21 5.68 -2.33
N TYR A 130 0.76 5.46 -3.22
CA TYR A 130 0.89 6.22 -4.47
C TYR A 130 -0.34 6.24 -5.40
N PRO A 131 -1.00 5.11 -5.76
CA PRO A 131 -2.18 5.12 -6.62
C PRO A 131 -3.33 5.95 -6.06
N MET A 132 -3.51 5.93 -4.72
CA MET A 132 -4.54 6.73 -4.05
C MET A 132 -4.17 8.21 -4.02
N ALA A 133 -2.89 8.54 -3.89
CA ALA A 133 -2.39 9.92 -3.96
C ALA A 133 -2.57 10.50 -5.37
N TRP A 134 -2.09 9.80 -6.40
CA TRP A 134 -2.28 10.18 -7.80
C TRP A 134 -3.77 10.39 -8.12
N LEU A 135 -4.65 9.49 -7.68
CA LEU A 135 -6.08 9.63 -7.91
C LEU A 135 -6.69 10.84 -7.18
N ALA A 136 -6.28 11.10 -5.93
CA ALA A 136 -6.68 12.28 -5.17
C ALA A 136 -6.21 13.59 -5.81
N GLU A 137 -4.98 13.62 -6.36
CA GLU A 137 -4.43 14.78 -7.06
C GLU A 137 -5.18 15.04 -8.38
N ARG A 138 -5.41 13.99 -9.18
CA ARG A 138 -6.13 14.09 -10.46
C ARG A 138 -7.58 14.56 -10.29
N VAL A 139 -8.31 14.01 -9.32
CA VAL A 139 -9.72 14.32 -9.06
C VAL A 139 -9.89 15.60 -8.21
N GLY A 140 -9.01 15.78 -7.23
CA GLY A 140 -9.01 16.94 -6.35
C GLY A 140 -8.54 18.22 -7.03
N GLY A 141 -7.53 18.14 -7.90
CA GLY A 141 -6.95 19.30 -8.58
C GLY A 141 -6.42 20.36 -7.63
N ASP A 142 -6.44 21.62 -8.06
CA ASP A 142 -5.98 22.74 -7.22
C ASP A 142 -6.84 22.99 -5.97
N ASP A 143 -8.03 22.41 -5.89
CA ASP A 143 -8.96 22.62 -4.78
C ASP A 143 -8.60 21.77 -3.53
N VAL A 144 -7.68 20.80 -3.67
CA VAL A 144 -7.19 19.96 -2.56
C VAL A 144 -5.70 20.15 -2.30
N PHE A 145 -5.29 19.78 -1.09
CA PHE A 145 -3.90 19.52 -0.73
C PHE A 145 -3.77 18.05 -0.33
N VAL A 146 -3.10 17.26 -1.18
CA VAL A 146 -2.89 15.83 -0.94
C VAL A 146 -1.62 15.62 -0.12
N ARG A 147 -1.73 14.81 0.94
CA ARG A 147 -0.58 14.31 1.71
C ARG A 147 -0.57 12.78 1.64
N THR A 148 0.46 12.21 1.03
CA THR A 148 0.64 10.74 1.00
C THR A 148 1.28 10.24 2.30
N LEU A 149 0.82 9.09 2.82
CA LEU A 149 1.40 8.48 4.03
C LEU A 149 2.66 7.66 3.71
N THR A 150 2.62 6.88 2.64
CA THR A 150 3.79 6.14 2.12
C THR A 150 4.68 7.10 1.33
N ARG A 151 5.99 7.09 1.60
CA ARG A 151 6.95 7.93 0.86
C ARG A 151 7.13 7.42 -0.58
N PRO A 152 7.49 8.28 -1.53
CA PRO A 152 7.96 7.84 -2.84
C PRO A 152 9.07 6.78 -2.71
N GLY A 153 8.98 5.71 -3.49
CA GLY A 153 9.96 4.63 -3.52
C GLY A 153 10.02 3.73 -2.28
N THR A 154 9.09 3.83 -1.32
CA THR A 154 9.00 2.88 -0.19
C THR A 154 7.85 1.90 -0.35
N GLU A 155 8.10 0.65 0.06
CA GLU A 155 7.14 -0.44 0.17
C GLU A 155 5.92 -0.03 1.04
N PRO A 156 4.68 0.03 0.51
CA PRO A 156 3.50 0.37 1.30
C PRO A 156 3.04 -0.72 2.28
N HIS A 157 3.23 -2.02 1.98
CA HIS A 157 2.67 -3.11 2.81
C HIS A 157 3.25 -3.09 4.25
N ASP A 158 4.54 -2.77 4.37
CA ASP A 158 5.29 -2.62 5.62
C ASP A 158 5.10 -1.24 6.33
N LEU A 159 4.12 -0.41 5.94
CA LEU A 159 3.99 0.95 6.49
C LEU A 159 3.55 0.96 7.97
N GLU A 160 4.52 1.24 8.83
CA GLU A 160 4.28 1.73 10.20
C GLU A 160 4.00 3.24 10.24
N LEU A 161 2.96 3.64 10.99
CA LEU A 161 2.57 5.05 11.11
C LEU A 161 3.28 5.75 12.27
N THR A 162 3.89 6.90 11.99
CA THR A 162 4.33 7.83 13.02
C THR A 162 3.13 8.52 13.70
N ALA A 163 3.31 8.98 14.94
CA ALA A 163 2.28 9.76 15.65
C ALA A 163 1.82 11.00 14.86
N ARG A 164 2.71 11.60 14.06
CA ARG A 164 2.38 12.71 13.16
C ARG A 164 1.44 12.29 12.02
N GLN A 165 1.68 11.14 11.39
CA GLN A 165 0.79 10.62 10.34
C GLN A 165 -0.58 10.21 10.91
N VAL A 166 -0.65 9.75 12.16
CA VAL A 166 -1.95 9.51 12.83
C VAL A 166 -2.71 10.82 13.04
N ALA A 167 -2.03 11.89 13.50
CA ALA A 167 -2.64 13.22 13.59
C ALA A 167 -3.08 13.76 12.23
N ASP A 168 -2.27 13.59 11.17
CA ASP A 168 -2.63 13.97 9.81
C ASP A 168 -3.92 13.26 9.33
N ILE A 169 -4.14 11.99 9.69
CA ILE A 169 -5.38 11.25 9.39
C ILE A 169 -6.58 11.78 10.20
N GLU A 170 -6.37 12.22 11.44
CA GLU A 170 -7.42 12.80 12.29
C GLU A 170 -7.87 14.18 11.76
N ASP A 171 -6.90 15.06 11.47
CA ASP A 171 -7.10 16.44 11.05
C ASP A 171 -7.50 16.60 9.58
N ALA A 172 -7.14 15.67 8.69
CA ALA A 172 -7.46 15.77 7.27
C ALA A 172 -8.98 15.81 7.01
N GLY A 173 -9.42 16.67 6.10
CA GLY A 173 -10.83 16.78 5.70
C GLY A 173 -11.38 15.51 5.07
N PHE A 174 -10.53 14.76 4.35
CA PHE A 174 -10.86 13.47 3.76
C PHE A 174 -9.66 12.50 3.75
N ALA A 175 -9.93 11.19 3.79
CA ALA A 175 -8.91 10.14 3.64
C ALA A 175 -9.26 9.13 2.53
N VAL A 176 -8.30 8.77 1.68
CA VAL A 176 -8.48 7.74 0.63
C VAL A 176 -7.42 6.65 0.76
N TYR A 177 -7.87 5.40 0.79
CA TYR A 177 -7.02 4.24 1.06
C TYR A 177 -7.60 2.98 0.42
N VAL A 178 -6.82 1.89 0.42
CA VAL A 178 -7.29 0.55 0.08
C VAL A 178 -7.14 -0.31 1.33
N ARG A 179 -8.25 -0.85 1.85
CA ARG A 179 -8.19 -1.78 2.98
C ARG A 179 -7.36 -3.02 2.63
N GLY A 180 -6.60 -3.52 3.61
CA GLY A 180 -5.78 -4.72 3.45
C GLY A 180 -4.39 -4.50 2.85
N VAL A 181 -4.05 -3.30 2.33
CA VAL A 181 -2.66 -2.98 1.94
C VAL A 181 -1.85 -2.60 3.17
N GLN A 182 -2.39 -1.76 4.05
CA GLN A 182 -1.60 -1.09 5.10
C GLN A 182 -2.31 -1.21 6.46
N PRO A 183 -2.06 -2.27 7.26
CA PRO A 183 -2.80 -2.56 8.48
C PRO A 183 -2.85 -1.40 9.49
N ALA A 184 -1.77 -0.62 9.60
CA ALA A 184 -1.71 0.57 10.45
C ALA A 184 -2.66 1.68 9.97
N VAL A 185 -2.81 1.87 8.66
CA VAL A 185 -3.74 2.84 8.06
C VAL A 185 -5.18 2.39 8.24
N ASP A 186 -5.47 1.10 8.04
CA ASP A 186 -6.82 0.54 8.24
C ASP A 186 -7.35 0.80 9.65
N ASP A 187 -6.50 0.58 10.65
CA ASP A 187 -6.83 0.80 12.05
C ASP A 187 -6.91 2.30 12.40
N ALA A 188 -6.04 3.16 11.83
CA ALA A 188 -6.09 4.60 12.03
C ALA A 188 -7.32 5.25 11.38
N VAL A 189 -7.58 5.01 10.09
CA VAL A 189 -8.78 5.49 9.39
C VAL A 189 -10.05 4.96 10.08
N GLY A 190 -10.02 3.70 10.52
CA GLY A 190 -11.09 3.07 11.28
C GLY A 190 -11.36 3.69 12.66
N ARG A 191 -10.44 4.50 13.21
CA ARG A 191 -10.60 5.20 14.49
C ARG A 191 -10.91 6.69 14.30
N HIS A 192 -10.18 7.39 13.42
CA HIS A 192 -10.12 8.86 13.36
C HIS A 192 -10.86 9.48 12.14
N ALA A 193 -11.03 8.74 11.03
CA ALA A 193 -11.57 9.27 9.77
C ALA A 193 -12.90 8.61 9.31
N LYS A 194 -13.59 7.88 10.20
CA LYS A 194 -14.91 7.27 9.91
C LYS A 194 -15.90 8.29 9.35
N GLY A 195 -16.50 7.97 8.19
CA GLY A 195 -17.46 8.84 7.50
C GLY A 195 -16.83 9.97 6.69
N ARG A 196 -15.51 10.19 6.82
CA ARG A 196 -14.70 11.17 6.07
C ARG A 196 -13.63 10.44 5.25
N SER A 197 -13.93 9.23 4.77
CA SER A 197 -12.97 8.41 4.06
C SER A 197 -13.60 7.59 2.93
N LEU A 198 -12.77 7.20 1.95
CA LEU A 198 -13.07 6.22 0.92
C LEU A 198 -12.09 5.04 1.02
N ASP A 199 -12.64 3.88 1.37
CA ASP A 199 -12.00 2.58 1.10
C ASP A 199 -12.27 2.24 -0.37
N ALA A 200 -11.25 2.35 -1.23
CA ALA A 200 -11.42 2.19 -2.67
C ALA A 200 -11.87 0.78 -3.07
N ALA A 201 -11.61 -0.24 -2.25
CA ALA A 201 -12.13 -1.58 -2.48
C ALA A 201 -13.66 -1.67 -2.25
N SER A 202 -14.23 -0.78 -1.43
CA SER A 202 -15.67 -0.80 -1.11
C SER A 202 -16.60 -0.37 -2.25
N VAL A 203 -16.05 0.17 -3.35
CA VAL A 203 -16.82 0.67 -4.51
C VAL A 203 -16.60 -0.16 -5.79
N VAL A 204 -15.88 -1.28 -5.70
CA VAL A 204 -15.65 -2.22 -6.80
C VAL A 204 -15.90 -3.66 -6.33
N GLY A 205 -16.13 -4.60 -7.26
CA GLY A 205 -16.06 -6.02 -6.91
C GLY A 205 -14.62 -6.39 -6.52
N THR A 206 -14.44 -7.38 -5.65
CA THR A 206 -13.11 -7.86 -5.24
C THR A 206 -12.90 -9.31 -5.63
N LEU A 207 -11.64 -9.70 -5.85
CA LEU A 207 -11.23 -11.09 -6.03
C LEU A 207 -10.87 -11.70 -4.66
N PRO A 208 -11.02 -13.01 -4.45
CA PRO A 208 -10.48 -13.66 -3.24
C PRO A 208 -8.97 -13.42 -3.12
N PRO A 209 -8.36 -13.57 -1.92
CA PRO A 209 -6.91 -13.53 -1.80
C PRO A 209 -6.25 -14.52 -2.77
N PRO A 210 -5.10 -14.19 -3.37
CA PRO A 210 -4.39 -15.12 -4.24
C PRO A 210 -4.06 -16.38 -3.44
N GLY A 211 -4.53 -17.52 -3.92
CA GLY A 211 -4.51 -18.76 -3.15
C GLY A 211 -3.09 -19.19 -2.80
N GLU A 212 -2.81 -19.30 -1.50
CA GLU A 212 -1.73 -20.15 -1.01
C GLU A 212 -1.95 -21.56 -1.54
N THR A 213 -0.90 -22.16 -2.12
CA THR A 213 -1.01 -23.47 -2.77
C THR A 213 -1.16 -24.58 -1.73
N ASP A 214 -2.40 -25.04 -1.49
CA ASP A 214 -2.90 -26.30 -0.88
C ASP A 214 -2.17 -26.97 0.33
N ASP A 215 -1.08 -26.40 0.85
CA ASP A 215 -0.16 -26.98 1.85
C ASP A 215 -0.11 -26.15 3.16
N ALA A 216 -1.06 -25.24 3.37
CA ALA A 216 -1.13 -24.41 4.58
C ALA A 216 -1.80 -25.16 5.76
N GLU A 217 -1.02 -26.01 6.43
CA GLU A 217 -1.34 -26.54 7.77
C GLU A 217 -1.69 -25.37 8.72
N ALA A 218 -2.86 -25.44 9.35
CA ALA A 218 -3.41 -24.34 10.13
C ALA A 218 -2.66 -24.16 11.46
N HIS A 219 -1.63 -23.32 11.46
CA HIS A 219 -1.00 -22.83 12.68
C HIS A 219 -1.88 -21.76 13.34
N ASP A 220 -2.35 -22.04 14.56
CA ASP A 220 -3.00 -21.06 15.46
C ASP A 220 -1.99 -19.98 15.91
N GLY A 221 -1.71 -19.04 15.01
CA GLY A 221 -1.04 -17.77 15.27
C GLY A 221 -2.04 -16.62 15.23
N VAL A 222 -1.74 -15.52 15.93
CA VAL A 222 -2.60 -14.33 15.98
C VAL A 222 -2.83 -13.81 14.56
N ARG A 223 -4.03 -14.02 14.02
CA ARG A 223 -4.43 -13.43 12.73
C ARG A 223 -4.47 -11.90 12.88
N HIS A 224 -3.44 -11.25 12.35
CA HIS A 224 -3.58 -9.88 11.86
C HIS A 224 -4.75 -9.88 10.86
N ARG A 225 -5.48 -8.76 10.78
CA ARG A 225 -6.70 -8.69 9.95
C ARG A 225 -6.36 -8.56 8.47
N GLU A 226 -5.82 -9.63 7.89
CA GLU A 226 -5.71 -9.80 6.45
C GLU A 226 -7.07 -9.56 5.80
N ALA A 227 -7.07 -8.83 4.70
CA ALA A 227 -8.29 -8.63 3.92
C ALA A 227 -8.80 -9.98 3.40
N SER A 228 -10.11 -10.17 3.41
CA SER A 228 -10.75 -11.36 2.84
C SER A 228 -10.78 -11.35 1.31
N TYR A 229 -9.87 -10.61 0.68
CA TYR A 229 -9.78 -10.35 -0.75
C TYR A 229 -8.36 -9.87 -1.13
N ASP A 230 -7.98 -10.02 -2.40
CA ASP A 230 -6.74 -9.46 -2.95
C ASP A 230 -6.82 -7.92 -2.93
N PRO A 231 -5.91 -7.18 -2.27
CA PRO A 231 -6.04 -5.73 -2.17
C PRO A 231 -5.67 -4.97 -3.47
N HIS A 232 -5.03 -5.59 -4.46
CA HIS A 232 -4.36 -4.91 -5.59
C HIS A 232 -5.29 -4.38 -6.72
N ILE A 233 -6.45 -3.83 -6.34
CA ILE A 233 -7.53 -3.39 -7.25
C ILE A 233 -7.10 -2.34 -8.29
N TRP A 234 -6.03 -1.57 -8.01
CA TRP A 234 -5.58 -0.45 -8.85
C TRP A 234 -4.84 -0.91 -10.11
N LEU A 235 -4.42 -2.17 -10.18
CA LEU A 235 -3.82 -2.77 -11.39
C LEU A 235 -4.86 -3.12 -12.46
N ASP A 236 -6.16 -2.93 -12.17
CA ASP A 236 -7.24 -2.87 -13.16
C ASP A 236 -7.64 -1.39 -13.40
N PRO A 237 -7.25 -0.79 -14.55
CA PRO A 237 -7.60 0.58 -14.92
C PRO A 237 -9.10 0.90 -14.90
N HIS A 238 -9.96 -0.08 -15.16
CA HIS A 238 -11.41 0.14 -15.13
C HIS A 238 -11.95 0.18 -13.71
N ARG A 239 -11.43 -0.64 -12.80
CA ARG A 239 -11.71 -0.48 -11.36
C ARG A 239 -11.24 0.88 -10.88
N MET A 240 -10.03 1.29 -11.28
CA MET A 240 -9.50 2.62 -10.99
C MET A 240 -10.41 3.76 -11.52
N ALA A 241 -11.04 3.60 -12.69
CA ALA A 241 -12.01 4.55 -13.22
C ALA A 241 -13.31 4.64 -12.39
N VAL A 242 -13.80 3.51 -11.86
CA VAL A 242 -14.93 3.48 -10.92
C VAL A 242 -14.56 4.17 -9.60
N VAL A 243 -13.36 3.89 -9.06
CA VAL A 243 -12.86 4.59 -7.86
C VAL A 243 -12.70 6.10 -8.12
N ALA A 244 -12.23 6.53 -9.30
CA ALA A 244 -12.12 7.93 -9.68
C ALA A 244 -13.48 8.65 -9.57
N THR A 245 -14.53 8.01 -10.12
CA THR A 245 -15.90 8.52 -10.11
C THR A 245 -16.45 8.61 -8.69
N ALA A 246 -16.26 7.56 -7.89
CA ALA A 246 -16.67 7.54 -6.49
C ALA A 246 -15.94 8.61 -5.65
N LEU A 247 -14.63 8.78 -5.86
CA LEU A 247 -13.83 9.81 -5.19
C LEU A 247 -14.30 11.22 -5.55
N GLY A 248 -14.69 11.46 -6.81
CA GLY A 248 -15.27 12.73 -7.26
C GLY A 248 -16.53 13.10 -6.47
N GLU A 249 -17.45 12.16 -6.29
CA GLU A 249 -18.66 12.38 -5.48
C GLU A 249 -18.37 12.54 -3.98
N ARG A 250 -17.38 11.81 -3.45
CA ARG A 250 -16.97 11.95 -2.04
C ARG A 250 -16.33 13.30 -1.76
N LEU A 251 -15.42 13.76 -2.62
CA LEU A 251 -14.82 15.10 -2.51
C LEU A 251 -15.86 16.20 -2.75
N ALA A 252 -16.78 16.03 -3.70
CA ALA A 252 -17.88 16.98 -3.92
C ALA A 252 -18.88 17.08 -2.74
N ALA A 253 -18.94 16.06 -1.87
CA ALA A 253 -19.72 16.10 -0.63
C ALA A 253 -18.91 16.70 0.54
N ALA A 254 -17.59 16.49 0.59
CA ALA A 254 -16.70 17.06 1.59
C ALA A 254 -16.40 18.55 1.34
N ASP A 255 -16.35 18.97 0.08
CA ASP A 255 -16.15 20.34 -0.39
C ASP A 255 -17.27 20.75 -1.36
N PRO A 256 -18.42 21.24 -0.83
CA PRO A 256 -19.53 21.70 -1.65
C PRO A 256 -19.21 22.91 -2.53
N GLY A 257 -18.17 23.70 -2.20
CA GLY A 257 -17.75 24.88 -2.96
C GLY A 257 -17.13 24.51 -4.30
N HIS A 258 -16.33 23.43 -4.32
CA HIS A 258 -15.62 22.94 -5.50
C HIS A 258 -16.27 21.69 -6.14
N ALA A 259 -17.48 21.35 -5.71
CA ALA A 259 -18.20 20.12 -6.08
C ALA A 259 -18.32 19.85 -7.60
N SER A 260 -18.54 20.88 -8.43
CA SER A 260 -18.59 20.74 -9.89
C SER A 260 -17.20 20.52 -10.52
N GLY A 261 -16.14 21.05 -9.89
CA GLY A 261 -14.75 20.81 -10.25
C GLY A 261 -14.34 19.36 -10.02
N HIS A 262 -14.62 18.82 -8.83
CA HIS A 262 -14.32 17.43 -8.48
C HIS A 262 -15.00 16.43 -9.43
N ARG A 263 -16.30 16.63 -9.72
CA ARG A 263 -17.04 15.77 -10.66
C ARG A 263 -16.45 15.79 -12.07
N ARG A 264 -16.21 16.97 -12.65
CA ARG A 264 -15.61 17.10 -13.97
C ARG A 264 -14.22 16.47 -14.06
N ARG A 265 -13.38 16.62 -13.02
CA ARG A 265 -12.04 16.02 -12.98
C ARG A 265 -12.12 14.50 -12.82
N ALA A 266 -13.06 13.98 -12.03
CA ALA A 266 -13.35 12.55 -11.94
C ALA A 266 -13.79 11.95 -13.28
N GLU A 267 -14.71 12.60 -13.99
CA GLU A 267 -15.16 12.18 -15.33
C GLU A 267 -13.99 12.14 -16.34
N ALA A 268 -13.14 13.17 -16.35
CA ALA A 268 -11.96 13.22 -17.22
C ALA A 268 -10.95 12.09 -16.89
N THR A 269 -10.65 11.90 -15.60
CA THR A 269 -9.72 10.86 -15.13
C THR A 269 -10.26 9.46 -15.43
N ALA A 270 -11.57 9.23 -15.24
CA ALA A 270 -12.23 7.98 -15.60
C ALA A 270 -12.19 7.71 -17.11
N ALA A 271 -12.31 8.75 -17.95
CA ALA A 271 -12.21 8.61 -19.41
C ALA A 271 -10.79 8.25 -19.88
N GLU A 272 -9.75 8.83 -19.26
CA GLU A 272 -8.34 8.47 -19.49
C GLU A 272 -8.05 7.01 -19.10
N LEU A 273 -8.49 6.61 -17.90
CA LEU A 273 -8.37 5.25 -17.38
C LEU A 273 -9.15 4.22 -18.23
N ALA A 274 -10.32 4.59 -18.77
CA ALA A 274 -11.03 3.78 -19.76
C ALA A 274 -10.28 3.69 -21.10
N GLY A 275 -9.47 4.69 -21.46
CA GLY A 275 -8.53 4.62 -22.58
C GLY A 275 -7.41 3.62 -22.34
N LEU A 276 -6.86 3.61 -21.13
CA LEU A 276 -5.84 2.64 -20.70
C LEU A 276 -6.38 1.20 -20.68
N ASP A 277 -7.60 0.98 -20.19
CA ASP A 277 -8.32 -0.32 -20.27
C ASP A 277 -8.43 -0.82 -21.71
N ARG A 278 -8.84 0.04 -22.65
CA ARG A 278 -8.88 -0.33 -24.07
C ARG A 278 -7.49 -0.69 -24.61
N ALA A 279 -6.47 0.10 -24.28
CA ALA A 279 -5.10 -0.17 -24.72
C ALA A 279 -4.57 -1.53 -24.23
N PHE A 280 -4.81 -1.88 -22.97
CA PHE A 280 -4.45 -3.21 -22.45
C PHE A 280 -5.24 -4.33 -23.13
N ARG A 281 -6.57 -4.18 -23.24
CA ARG A 281 -7.45 -5.17 -23.87
C ARG A 281 -7.07 -5.44 -25.32
N ASP A 282 -6.82 -4.39 -26.10
CA ASP A 282 -6.41 -4.51 -27.50
C ASP A 282 -4.97 -5.00 -27.65
N GLY A 283 -4.06 -4.58 -26.76
CA GLY A 283 -2.66 -4.98 -26.78
C GLY A 283 -2.41 -6.42 -26.32
N LEU A 284 -3.31 -7.01 -25.53
CA LEU A 284 -3.16 -8.35 -24.93
C LEU A 284 -4.11 -9.43 -25.49
N LYS A 285 -5.05 -9.07 -26.37
CA LYS A 285 -5.99 -10.06 -26.96
C LYS A 285 -5.27 -11.13 -27.81
N THR A 286 -4.18 -10.78 -28.48
CA THR A 286 -3.45 -11.62 -29.46
C THR A 286 -2.29 -12.43 -28.88
N CYS A 287 -2.06 -12.41 -27.56
CA CYS A 287 -0.93 -13.08 -26.93
C CYS A 287 -0.99 -14.61 -27.02
N ALA A 288 0.13 -15.22 -27.45
CA ALA A 288 0.31 -16.67 -27.52
C ALA A 288 0.68 -17.32 -26.18
N ARG A 289 1.04 -16.54 -25.16
CA ARG A 289 1.16 -16.96 -23.75
C ARG A 289 0.19 -16.16 -22.88
N ARG A 290 -0.28 -16.77 -21.79
CA ARG A 290 -1.18 -16.13 -20.82
C ARG A 290 -0.59 -16.06 -19.41
N GLU A 291 0.44 -16.84 -19.14
CA GLU A 291 1.14 -16.90 -17.87
C GLU A 291 2.06 -15.69 -17.65
N ILE A 292 1.83 -14.99 -16.54
CA ILE A 292 2.77 -14.00 -16.00
C ILE A 292 3.36 -14.55 -14.70
N ILE A 293 4.69 -14.75 -14.68
CA ILE A 293 5.41 -15.22 -13.49
C ILE A 293 5.89 -13.96 -12.75
N THR A 294 5.35 -13.64 -11.57
CA THR A 294 5.54 -12.32 -10.92
C THR A 294 6.29 -12.44 -9.58
N ALA A 295 6.89 -11.37 -9.07
CA ALA A 295 7.67 -11.47 -7.83
C ALA A 295 6.74 -11.68 -6.62
N HIS A 296 5.74 -10.83 -6.43
CA HIS A 296 4.61 -11.11 -5.53
C HIS A 296 3.28 -11.17 -6.28
N ALA A 297 2.19 -11.39 -5.54
CA ALA A 297 0.88 -11.72 -6.09
C ALA A 297 0.01 -10.51 -6.48
N ALA A 298 0.61 -9.38 -6.87
CA ALA A 298 -0.09 -8.12 -7.11
C ALA A 298 -1.05 -8.10 -8.32
N PHE A 299 -0.75 -8.83 -9.39
CA PHE A 299 -1.37 -8.65 -10.71
C PHE A 299 -2.66 -9.46 -10.89
N GLY A 300 -3.31 -9.90 -9.81
CA GLY A 300 -4.53 -10.72 -9.84
C GLY A 300 -5.66 -10.08 -10.65
N TYR A 301 -5.99 -8.82 -10.39
CA TYR A 301 -7.03 -8.08 -11.11
C TYR A 301 -6.68 -7.77 -12.57
N LEU A 302 -5.40 -7.50 -12.86
CA LEU A 302 -4.92 -7.32 -14.22
C LEU A 302 -5.08 -8.62 -15.01
N ALA A 303 -4.74 -9.75 -14.39
CA ALA A 303 -4.85 -11.06 -15.00
C ALA A 303 -6.31 -11.47 -15.28
N ASP A 304 -7.19 -11.34 -14.27
CA ASP A 304 -8.63 -11.55 -14.40
C ASP A 304 -9.23 -10.76 -15.58
N ARG A 305 -8.94 -9.46 -15.64
CA ARG A 305 -9.52 -8.57 -16.65
C ARG A 305 -9.08 -8.87 -18.08
N TYR A 306 -7.81 -9.18 -18.29
CA TYR A 306 -7.23 -9.34 -19.63
C TYR A 306 -7.02 -10.80 -20.05
N GLY A 307 -7.58 -11.74 -19.28
CA GLY A 307 -7.51 -13.17 -19.57
C GLY A 307 -6.09 -13.72 -19.50
N LEU A 308 -5.28 -13.24 -18.55
CA LEU A 308 -3.97 -13.78 -18.21
C LEU A 308 -4.09 -14.68 -16.97
N ARG A 309 -2.99 -15.32 -16.58
CA ARG A 309 -2.89 -16.14 -15.38
C ARG A 309 -1.62 -15.80 -14.61
N GLN A 310 -1.77 -15.28 -13.41
CA GLN A 310 -0.64 -15.02 -12.51
C GLN A 310 -0.08 -16.33 -11.93
N ILE A 311 1.24 -16.43 -11.86
CA ILE A 311 1.98 -17.42 -11.08
C ILE A 311 2.98 -16.62 -10.22
N PRO A 312 2.65 -16.32 -8.96
CA PRO A 312 3.51 -15.49 -8.14
C PRO A 312 4.60 -16.34 -7.47
N VAL A 313 5.78 -15.75 -7.31
CA VAL A 313 6.92 -16.36 -6.63
C VAL A 313 6.73 -16.30 -5.11
N SER A 314 6.27 -15.17 -4.59
CA SER A 314 5.89 -14.90 -3.20
C SER A 314 4.37 -14.71 -3.04
N GLY A 315 3.91 -14.44 -1.81
CA GLY A 315 2.48 -14.26 -1.49
C GLY A 315 1.92 -12.89 -1.87
N VAL A 316 0.93 -12.39 -1.11
CA VAL A 316 0.42 -11.01 -1.23
C VAL A 316 1.51 -9.99 -0.88
N ASP A 317 2.31 -10.31 0.14
CA ASP A 317 3.42 -9.50 0.64
C ASP A 317 4.75 -9.93 -0.03
N PRO A 318 5.54 -9.00 -0.62
CA PRO A 318 6.86 -9.29 -1.19
C PRO A 318 7.99 -9.57 -0.18
N SER A 319 7.80 -9.27 1.11
CA SER A 319 8.84 -9.40 2.15
C SER A 319 9.28 -10.86 2.37
N GLY A 320 8.38 -11.82 2.13
CA GLY A 320 8.62 -13.25 2.27
C GLY A 320 9.26 -13.89 1.04
N GLY A 321 10.44 -14.49 1.19
CA GLY A 321 11.04 -15.34 0.16
C GLY A 321 10.44 -16.75 0.12
N PRO A 322 10.31 -17.39 -1.06
CA PRO A 322 9.80 -18.76 -1.18
C PRO A 322 10.77 -19.78 -0.58
N SER A 323 10.22 -20.88 -0.07
CA SER A 323 11.03 -22.02 0.37
C SER A 323 11.78 -22.69 -0.79
N PRO A 324 12.89 -23.42 -0.56
CA PRO A 324 13.57 -24.18 -1.61
C PRO A 324 12.67 -25.20 -2.33
N LYS A 325 11.70 -25.81 -1.60
CA LYS A 325 10.66 -26.68 -2.18
C LYS A 325 9.83 -25.89 -3.20
N ARG A 326 9.33 -24.71 -2.79
CA ARG A 326 8.52 -23.84 -3.65
C ARG A 326 9.30 -23.35 -4.87
N LEU A 327 10.58 -23.01 -4.73
CA LEU A 327 11.42 -22.62 -5.87
C LEU A 327 11.54 -23.75 -6.90
N ALA A 328 11.75 -25.00 -6.47
CA ALA A 328 11.82 -26.16 -7.36
C ALA A 328 10.46 -26.54 -7.99
N GLU A 329 9.34 -26.23 -7.35
CA GLU A 329 8.00 -26.30 -7.95
C GLU A 329 7.81 -25.21 -9.01
N LEU A 330 8.19 -23.97 -8.71
CA LEU A 330 8.11 -22.84 -9.64
C LEU A 330 8.96 -23.09 -10.89
N THR A 331 10.20 -23.58 -10.77
CA THR A 331 11.04 -23.94 -11.94
C THR A 331 10.31 -24.92 -12.85
N ARG A 332 9.76 -26.00 -12.30
CA ARG A 332 8.99 -27.01 -13.07
C ARG A 332 7.74 -26.41 -13.71
N LEU A 333 7.05 -25.50 -13.02
CA LEU A 333 5.85 -24.82 -13.52
C LEU A 333 6.18 -23.83 -14.65
N VAL A 334 7.28 -23.09 -14.56
CA VAL A 334 7.78 -22.22 -15.64
C VAL A 334 8.09 -23.04 -16.88
N SER A 335 8.85 -24.14 -16.74
CA SER A 335 9.14 -25.05 -17.86
C SER A 335 7.88 -25.67 -18.47
N ALA A 336 6.91 -26.10 -17.64
CA ALA A 336 5.68 -26.74 -18.11
C ALA A 336 4.69 -25.79 -18.80
N THR A 337 4.74 -24.49 -18.48
CA THR A 337 3.86 -23.47 -19.07
C THR A 337 4.41 -22.83 -20.35
N GLY A 338 5.70 -23.03 -20.65
CA GLY A 338 6.35 -22.37 -21.78
C GLY A 338 6.46 -20.85 -21.62
N ALA A 339 6.41 -20.35 -20.38
CA ALA A 339 6.66 -18.95 -20.05
C ALA A 339 8.12 -18.60 -20.35
N THR A 340 8.37 -17.47 -21.02
CA THR A 340 9.72 -17.08 -21.48
C THR A 340 10.39 -16.01 -20.61
N THR A 341 9.67 -15.52 -19.59
CA THR A 341 10.03 -14.35 -18.79
C THR A 341 9.51 -14.50 -17.36
N VAL A 342 10.35 -14.20 -16.37
CA VAL A 342 9.96 -13.94 -14.98
C VAL A 342 10.00 -12.44 -14.74
N PHE A 343 8.92 -11.89 -14.19
CA PHE A 343 8.80 -10.48 -13.89
C PHE A 343 9.38 -10.16 -12.51
N THR A 344 10.36 -9.27 -12.48
CA THR A 344 10.85 -8.59 -11.27
C THR A 344 10.09 -7.28 -11.09
N GLU A 345 10.24 -6.66 -9.92
CA GLU A 345 9.49 -5.46 -9.55
C GLU A 345 10.44 -4.30 -9.19
N THR A 346 9.89 -3.13 -8.88
CA THR A 346 10.63 -1.88 -8.69
C THR A 346 11.04 -1.63 -7.23
N LEU A 347 10.24 -2.07 -6.26
CA LEU A 347 10.47 -1.85 -4.83
C LEU A 347 10.97 -3.10 -4.10
N ALA A 348 10.48 -4.29 -4.50
CA ALA A 348 10.89 -5.58 -3.94
C ALA A 348 12.28 -6.03 -4.45
N SER A 349 12.95 -6.93 -3.70
CA SER A 349 14.27 -7.44 -4.09
C SER A 349 14.18 -8.42 -5.27
N PRO A 350 14.89 -8.20 -6.40
CA PRO A 350 14.76 -9.04 -7.59
C PRO A 350 15.42 -10.42 -7.45
N LYS A 351 16.28 -10.63 -6.44
CA LYS A 351 17.19 -11.78 -6.29
C LYS A 351 16.50 -13.14 -6.46
N THR A 352 15.31 -13.30 -5.90
CA THR A 352 14.54 -14.56 -5.96
C THR A 352 14.00 -14.82 -7.36
N ALA A 353 13.37 -13.81 -7.98
CA ALA A 353 12.84 -13.88 -9.33
C ALA A 353 13.97 -14.09 -10.36
N GLU A 354 15.12 -13.45 -10.18
CA GLU A 354 16.32 -13.71 -10.98
C GLU A 354 16.88 -15.13 -10.78
N ALA A 355 16.86 -15.67 -9.56
CA ALA A 355 17.30 -17.04 -9.29
C ALA A 355 16.39 -18.06 -9.99
N LEU A 356 15.07 -17.87 -9.91
CA LEU A 356 14.10 -18.67 -10.65
C LEU A 356 14.32 -18.55 -12.17
N ALA A 357 14.54 -17.34 -12.68
CA ALA A 357 14.76 -17.12 -14.11
C ALA A 357 16.02 -17.85 -14.62
N ARG A 358 17.12 -17.78 -13.87
CA ARG A 358 18.37 -18.52 -14.18
C ARG A 358 18.15 -20.03 -14.17
N GLU A 359 17.50 -20.56 -13.14
CA GLU A 359 17.26 -22.00 -12.97
C GLU A 359 16.31 -22.56 -14.05
N ALA A 360 15.28 -21.80 -14.42
CA ALA A 360 14.32 -22.18 -15.46
C ALA A 360 14.80 -21.90 -16.90
N GLY A 361 15.96 -21.24 -17.07
CA GLY A 361 16.53 -20.90 -18.38
C GLY A 361 15.77 -19.81 -19.14
N VAL A 362 15.14 -18.87 -18.43
CA VAL A 362 14.27 -17.82 -18.99
C VAL A 362 14.80 -16.41 -18.69
N ARG A 363 14.23 -15.40 -19.36
CA ARG A 363 14.64 -13.99 -19.19
C ARG A 363 13.99 -13.37 -17.94
N THR A 364 14.49 -12.22 -17.52
CA THR A 364 13.77 -11.32 -16.61
C THR A 364 13.27 -10.07 -17.36
N ALA A 365 12.21 -9.46 -16.82
CA ALA A 365 11.75 -8.12 -17.21
C ALA A 365 11.07 -7.44 -16.02
N VAL A 366 10.95 -6.11 -16.01
CA VAL A 366 10.25 -5.40 -14.93
C VAL A 366 8.77 -5.27 -15.23
N LEU A 367 7.92 -5.75 -14.30
CA LEU A 367 6.50 -5.43 -14.24
C LEU A 367 6.24 -4.70 -12.93
N ASP A 368 5.73 -3.49 -13.01
CA ASP A 368 5.66 -2.55 -11.89
C ASP A 368 4.29 -2.66 -11.19
N PRO A 369 4.21 -2.98 -9.88
CA PRO A 369 2.92 -3.05 -9.18
C PRO A 369 2.29 -1.67 -8.97
N VAL A 370 3.01 -0.57 -9.30
CA VAL A 370 2.56 0.82 -9.17
C VAL A 370 2.29 1.23 -7.71
N GLU A 371 2.88 0.51 -6.75
CA GLU A 371 2.76 0.75 -5.31
C GLU A 371 3.46 2.04 -4.85
N GLY A 372 4.49 2.46 -5.59
CA GLY A 372 5.23 3.69 -5.38
C GLY A 372 5.92 4.16 -6.65
N VAL A 373 6.32 5.44 -6.67
CA VAL A 373 7.16 6.02 -7.73
C VAL A 373 8.50 6.42 -7.14
N ALA A 374 9.60 6.18 -7.85
CA ALA A 374 10.93 6.57 -7.41
C ALA A 374 11.04 8.10 -7.23
N GLU A 375 11.71 8.54 -6.16
CA GLU A 375 11.89 9.95 -5.86
C GLU A 375 12.57 10.70 -7.02
N GLY A 376 12.00 11.84 -7.42
CA GLY A 376 12.48 12.64 -8.55
C GLY A 376 12.14 12.08 -9.94
N SER A 377 11.41 10.96 -10.05
CA SER A 377 10.92 10.47 -11.35
C SER A 377 9.84 11.38 -11.92
N SER A 378 9.79 11.48 -13.25
CA SER A 378 8.68 12.10 -13.98
C SER A 378 7.60 11.09 -14.40
N ASP A 379 7.72 9.83 -13.99
CA ASP A 379 6.69 8.81 -14.25
C ASP A 379 5.43 9.06 -13.42
N ASP A 380 4.29 8.66 -13.97
CA ASP A 380 3.02 8.61 -13.25
C ASP A 380 2.30 7.26 -13.45
N TYR A 381 1.17 7.05 -12.78
CA TYR A 381 0.36 5.83 -12.91
C TYR A 381 0.08 5.47 -14.39
N MET A 382 -0.16 6.47 -15.25
CA MET A 382 -0.44 6.23 -16.67
C MET A 382 0.83 5.85 -17.44
N THR A 383 1.98 6.51 -17.22
CA THR A 383 3.23 6.12 -17.91
C THR A 383 3.72 4.75 -17.46
N ILE A 384 3.57 4.42 -16.17
CA ILE A 384 3.96 3.14 -15.58
C ILE A 384 3.06 2.01 -16.10
N MET A 385 1.72 2.19 -16.09
CA MET A 385 0.82 1.17 -16.64
C MET A 385 1.01 0.99 -18.15
N GLN A 386 1.30 2.05 -18.91
CA GLN A 386 1.68 1.92 -20.31
C GLN A 386 3.04 1.23 -20.48
N ARG A 387 4.01 1.43 -19.57
CA ARG A 387 5.28 0.69 -19.54
C ARG A 387 5.02 -0.80 -19.30
N ASN A 388 4.19 -1.15 -18.32
CA ASN A 388 3.77 -2.54 -18.05
C ASN A 388 3.18 -3.20 -19.29
N LEU A 389 2.26 -2.54 -20.00
CA LEU A 389 1.72 -3.04 -21.26
C LEU A 389 2.82 -3.25 -22.33
N ARG A 390 3.76 -2.31 -22.47
CA ARG A 390 4.91 -2.44 -23.39
C ARG A 390 5.85 -3.59 -23.00
N THR A 391 5.99 -3.92 -21.72
CA THR A 391 6.76 -5.08 -21.25
C THR A 391 6.01 -6.40 -21.52
N LEU A 392 4.71 -6.46 -21.21
CA LEU A 392 3.89 -7.65 -21.34
C LEU A 392 3.81 -8.14 -22.80
N ARG A 393 3.62 -7.23 -23.77
CA ARG A 393 3.43 -7.61 -25.18
C ARG A 393 4.53 -8.50 -25.78
N PRO A 394 5.82 -8.16 -25.73
CA PRO A 394 6.89 -9.03 -26.22
C PRO A 394 7.18 -10.23 -25.30
N ALA A 395 6.89 -10.15 -24.00
CA ALA A 395 7.07 -11.27 -23.07
C ALA A 395 6.04 -12.38 -23.27
N LEU A 396 4.80 -12.01 -23.67
CA LEU A 396 3.68 -12.90 -23.89
C LEU A 396 3.43 -13.26 -25.38
N GLU A 397 4.38 -12.89 -26.27
CA GLU A 397 4.32 -13.16 -27.72
C GLU A 397 3.01 -12.66 -28.36
N CYS A 398 2.64 -11.41 -28.11
CA CYS A 398 1.43 -10.78 -28.69
C CYS A 398 1.73 -10.17 -30.06
N SER A 399 0.84 -10.43 -31.03
CA SER A 399 0.90 -9.90 -32.41
C SER A 399 0.16 -8.57 -32.57
#